data_AF-A0A7K4EJH1-F1
#
_entry.id   AF-A0A7K4EJH1-F1
#
_cell.length_a   1.000
_cell.length_b   1.000
_cell.length_c   1.000
_cell.angle_alpha   90.00
_cell.angle_beta   90.00
_cell.angle_gamma   90.00
#
_symmetry.space_group_name_H-M   'P 1'
#
loop_
_entity.id
_entity.type
_entity.pdbx_description
1 polymer ?
#
loop_
_entity_poly.entity_id
_entity_poly.type
_entity_poly.pdbx_seq_one_letter_code
_entity_poly.pdbx_strand_id
1 'polypeptide(L)'
;MDSSILSVAGGIAGVAGLAIGALVIIFREVIRKKIFPGLNRVQAYKIIRLIICLTFLTSVSGIGAWVYTKSPTDDPLVPFPTENPQVAISSYLGFIDSGRYQVAWDSLSEEAKKQLRFPMFESTYEAERRPLGQVLTRRPSAVAPTRQLPNNLKGAFTTVTYKTRFENNLDFLEFVTTTAEHDQWKVLYHNIVPCPPLMCAP
;
A
#
# COMPACT_ATOMS: atom_id res chain seq x y z
N MET A 1 -14.71 -3.28 -8.07
CA MET A 1 -14.07 -2.02 -8.52
C MET A 1 -14.07 -1.06 -7.36
N ASP A 2 -12.94 -0.40 -7.11
CA ASP A 2 -12.81 0.62 -6.07
C ASP A 2 -13.70 1.83 -6.40
N SER A 3 -14.50 2.32 -5.45
CA SER A 3 -15.44 3.42 -5.69
C SER A 3 -14.72 4.73 -6.02
N SER A 4 -13.47 4.86 -5.58
CA SER A 4 -12.57 5.97 -5.91
C SER A 4 -12.28 6.08 -7.41
N ILE A 5 -12.07 4.94 -8.10
CA ILE A 5 -11.77 4.90 -9.53
C ILE A 5 -12.98 5.36 -10.36
N LEU A 6 -14.18 4.93 -9.96
CA LEU A 6 -15.41 5.32 -10.64
C LEU A 6 -15.67 6.83 -10.51
N SER A 7 -15.37 7.40 -9.34
CA SER A 7 -15.49 8.85 -9.08
C SER A 7 -14.51 9.67 -9.92
N VAL A 8 -13.23 9.27 -9.97
CA VAL A 8 -12.20 9.96 -10.77
C VAL A 8 -12.50 9.87 -12.27
N ALA A 9 -12.85 8.68 -12.76
CA ALA A 9 -13.22 8.48 -14.16
C ALA A 9 -14.47 9.29 -14.54
N GLY A 10 -15.49 9.32 -13.67
CA GLY A 10 -16.69 10.13 -13.85
C GLY A 10 -16.41 11.63 -13.87
N GLY A 11 -15.52 12.13 -13.00
CA GLY A 11 -15.11 13.53 -12.96
C GLY A 11 -14.40 13.96 -14.26
N ILE A 12 -13.44 13.18 -14.73
CA ILE A 12 -12.68 13.47 -15.95
C ILE A 12 -13.59 13.41 -17.19
N ALA A 13 -14.39 12.35 -17.32
CA ALA A 13 -15.30 12.17 -18.45
C ALA A 13 -16.41 13.24 -18.48
N GLY A 14 -16.93 13.62 -17.32
CA GLY A 14 -17.97 14.65 -17.19
C GLY A 14 -17.49 16.03 -17.65
N VAL A 15 -16.33 16.48 -17.18
CA VAL A 15 -15.77 17.79 -17.57
C VAL A 15 -15.40 17.81 -19.05
N ALA A 16 -14.78 16.75 -19.57
CA ALA A 16 -14.44 16.65 -20.99
C ALA A 16 -15.69 16.66 -21.89
N GLY A 17 -16.76 15.94 -21.49
CA GLY A 17 -18.03 15.91 -22.22
C GLY A 17 -18.72 17.28 -22.26
N LEU A 18 -18.74 18.00 -21.15
CA LEU A 18 -19.30 19.36 -21.08
C LEU A 18 -18.51 20.35 -21.95
N ALA A 19 -17.18 20.27 -21.93
CA ALA A 19 -16.33 21.14 -22.76
C ALA A 19 -16.57 20.92 -24.26
N ILE A 20 -16.66 19.66 -24.70
CA ILE A 20 -16.96 19.33 -26.10
C ILE A 20 -18.38 19.80 -26.47
N GLY A 21 -19.37 19.58 -25.60
CA GLY A 21 -20.74 20.03 -25.82
C GLY A 21 -20.84 21.56 -25.98
N ALA A 22 -20.19 22.31 -25.10
CA ALA A 22 -20.13 23.76 -25.17
C ALA A 22 -19.49 24.25 -26.47
N LEU A 23 -18.38 23.63 -26.89
CA LEU A 23 -17.71 23.96 -28.15
C LEU A 23 -18.62 23.73 -29.36
N VAL A 24 -19.35 22.61 -29.41
CA VAL A 24 -20.31 22.31 -30.48
C VAL A 24 -21.44 23.34 -30.51
N ILE A 25 -21.91 23.81 -29.35
CA ILE A 25 -22.95 24.85 -29.26
C ILE A 25 -22.43 26.19 -29.77
N ILE A 26 -21.26 26.63 -29.33
CA ILE A 26 -20.65 27.93 -29.71
C ILE A 26 -20.40 27.97 -31.21
N PHE A 27 -19.83 26.90 -31.78
CA PHE A 27 -19.51 26.83 -33.20
C PHE A 27 -20.63 26.25 -34.06
N ARG A 28 -21.83 26.02 -33.51
CA ARG A 28 -22.95 25.36 -34.21
C ARG A 28 -23.25 25.97 -35.57
N GLU A 29 -23.26 27.31 -35.65
CA GLU A 29 -23.51 28.04 -36.90
C GLU A 29 -22.39 27.88 -37.92
N VAL A 30 -21.13 27.94 -37.47
CA VAL A 30 -19.96 27.77 -38.34
C VAL A 30 -19.91 26.34 -38.88
N ILE A 31 -20.13 25.35 -38.02
CA ILE A 31 -20.18 23.93 -38.40
C ILE A 31 -21.29 23.72 -39.45
N ARG A 32 -22.49 24.27 -39.22
CA ARG A 32 -23.62 24.14 -40.15
C ARG A 32 -23.41 24.88 -41.48
N LYS A 33 -22.81 26.07 -41.48
CA LYS A 33 -22.74 26.94 -42.69
C LYS A 33 -21.43 26.79 -43.47
N LYS A 34 -20.33 26.42 -42.81
CA LYS A 34 -18.98 26.38 -43.42
C LYS A 34 -18.40 24.98 -43.52
N ILE A 35 -18.77 24.07 -42.62
CA ILE A 35 -18.21 22.71 -42.59
C ILE A 35 -19.13 21.74 -43.33
N PHE A 36 -20.35 21.52 -42.84
CA PHE A 36 -21.24 20.48 -43.41
C PHE A 36 -21.68 20.67 -44.86
N PRO A 37 -21.93 21.88 -45.40
CA PRO A 37 -22.32 22.06 -46.80
C PRO A 37 -21.21 21.68 -47.79
N GLY A 38 -19.95 21.68 -47.35
CA GLY A 38 -18.79 21.29 -48.16
C GLY A 38 -18.51 19.79 -48.17
N LEU A 39 -19.21 18.99 -47.37
CA LEU A 39 -18.99 17.54 -47.27
C LEU A 39 -20.05 16.76 -48.07
N ASN A 40 -19.60 15.96 -49.03
CA ASN A 40 -20.45 14.96 -49.68
C ASN A 40 -20.79 13.82 -48.70
N ARG A 41 -21.94 13.14 -48.86
CA ARG A 41 -22.40 12.04 -47.99
C ARG A 41 -21.33 10.93 -47.84
N VAL A 42 -20.58 10.66 -48.90
CA VAL A 42 -19.48 9.67 -48.89
C VAL A 42 -18.27 10.16 -48.08
N GLN A 43 -17.93 11.44 -48.17
CA GLN A 43 -16.83 12.04 -47.40
C GLN A 43 -17.18 12.12 -45.92
N ALA A 44 -18.43 12.51 -45.59
CA ALA A 44 -18.93 12.52 -44.22
C ALA A 44 -18.86 11.14 -43.57
N TYR A 45 -19.28 10.07 -44.26
CA TYR A 45 -19.15 8.71 -43.76
C TYR A 45 -17.69 8.32 -43.49
N LYS A 46 -16.76 8.64 -44.41
CA LYS A 46 -15.32 8.37 -44.23
C LYS A 46 -14.74 9.11 -43.02
N ILE A 47 -15.12 10.37 -42.83
CA ILE A 47 -14.64 11.19 -41.70
C ILE A 47 -15.19 10.66 -40.37
N ILE A 48 -16.48 10.34 -40.29
CA ILE A 48 -17.08 9.77 -39.06
C ILE A 48 -16.42 8.43 -38.72
N ARG A 49 -16.24 7.55 -39.71
CA ARG A 49 -15.55 6.27 -39.51
C ARG A 49 -14.10 6.47 -39.06
N LEU A 50 -13.39 7.44 -39.61
CA LEU A 50 -12.02 7.77 -39.21
C LEU A 50 -11.98 8.25 -37.76
N ILE A 51 -12.88 9.14 -37.35
CA ILE A 51 -12.97 9.63 -35.97
C ILE A 51 -13.23 8.48 -34.99
N ILE A 52 -14.17 7.57 -35.32
CA ILE A 52 -14.47 6.39 -34.49
C ILE A 52 -13.24 5.46 -34.38
N CYS A 53 -12.52 5.23 -35.48
CA CYS A 53 -11.30 4.42 -35.42
C CYS A 53 -10.20 5.08 -34.58
N LEU A 54 -10.01 6.39 -34.71
CA LEU A 54 -9.02 7.13 -33.95
C LEU A 54 -9.34 7.15 -32.45
N THR A 55 -10.60 7.35 -32.06
CA THR A 55 -10.99 7.30 -30.65
C THR A 55 -10.78 5.91 -30.05
N PHE A 56 -11.06 4.86 -30.81
CA PHE A 56 -10.80 3.48 -30.37
C PHE A 56 -9.30 3.23 -30.18
N LEU A 57 -8.45 3.69 -31.10
CA LEU A 57 -6.98 3.58 -30.97
C LEU A 57 -6.44 4.34 -29.76
N THR A 58 -6.94 5.56 -29.49
CA THR A 58 -6.54 6.30 -28.29
C THR A 58 -7.00 5.62 -26.99
N SER A 59 -8.15 4.95 -27.01
CA SER A 59 -8.66 4.18 -25.87
C SER A 59 -7.82 2.93 -25.61
N VAL A 60 -7.56 2.14 -26.65
CA VAL A 60 -6.75 0.91 -26.55
C VAL A 60 -5.32 1.22 -26.13
N SER A 61 -4.70 2.27 -26.67
CA SER A 61 -3.36 2.70 -26.25
C SER A 61 -3.32 3.19 -24.80
N GLY A 62 -4.35 3.90 -24.33
CA GLY A 62 -4.48 4.29 -22.92
C GLY A 62 -4.61 3.08 -21.99
N ILE A 63 -5.45 2.11 -22.34
CA ILE A 63 -5.58 0.85 -21.59
C ILE A 63 -4.28 0.05 -21.66
N GLY A 64 -3.63 -0.02 -22.82
CA GLY A 64 -2.35 -0.69 -23.00
C GLY A 64 -1.23 -0.07 -22.16
N ALA A 65 -1.13 1.26 -22.12
CA ALA A 65 -0.20 1.98 -21.25
C ALA A 65 -0.50 1.76 -19.76
N TRP A 66 -1.78 1.67 -19.38
CA TRP A 66 -2.18 1.33 -18.01
C TRP A 66 -1.81 -0.11 -17.65
N VAL A 67 -2.04 -1.07 -18.54
CA VAL A 67 -1.66 -2.47 -18.33
C VAL A 67 -0.14 -2.61 -18.26
N TYR A 68 0.59 -1.88 -19.10
CA TYR A 68 2.05 -1.85 -19.10
C TYR A 68 2.61 -1.28 -17.80
N THR A 69 2.10 -0.14 -17.33
CA THR A 69 2.50 0.45 -16.04
C THR A 69 2.06 -0.37 -14.83
N LYS A 70 1.03 -1.22 -14.98
CA LYS A 70 0.60 -2.21 -13.98
C LYS A 70 1.30 -3.55 -14.08
N SER A 71 2.16 -3.76 -15.08
CA SER A 71 2.98 -4.96 -15.11
C SER A 71 3.88 -4.95 -13.87
N PRO A 72 4.09 -6.09 -13.21
CA PRO A 72 5.15 -6.21 -12.23
C PRO A 72 6.42 -5.82 -12.97
N THR A 73 6.93 -4.61 -12.74
CA THR A 73 8.36 -4.38 -12.94
C THR A 73 9.05 -5.52 -12.21
N ASP A 74 9.93 -6.22 -12.92
CA ASP A 74 10.92 -7.12 -12.35
C ASP A 74 11.82 -6.28 -11.43
N ASP A 75 11.28 -5.89 -10.28
CA ASP A 75 12.04 -5.40 -9.16
C ASP A 75 12.94 -6.58 -8.79
N PRO A 76 14.29 -6.45 -8.88
CA PRO A 76 15.18 -7.54 -8.54
C PRO A 76 14.75 -8.09 -7.19
N LEU A 77 14.39 -9.38 -7.17
CA LEU A 77 13.84 -10.04 -6.00
C LEU A 77 14.74 -9.73 -4.80
N VAL A 78 14.29 -8.85 -3.90
CA VAL A 78 15.05 -8.53 -2.69
C VAL A 78 15.29 -9.87 -1.99
N PRO A 79 16.56 -10.28 -1.81
CA PRO A 79 16.85 -11.57 -1.21
C PRO A 79 16.43 -11.56 0.26
N PHE A 80 16.12 -12.73 0.78
CA PHE A 80 15.96 -12.91 2.21
C PHE A 80 17.37 -12.90 2.85
N PRO A 81 17.63 -12.04 3.86
CA PRO A 81 18.86 -12.10 4.62
C PRO A 81 19.06 -13.50 5.21
N THR A 82 20.32 -13.95 5.27
CA THR A 82 20.66 -15.29 5.78
C THR A 82 20.54 -15.39 7.31
N GLU A 83 20.63 -14.26 8.00
CA GLU A 83 20.48 -14.20 9.45
C GLU A 83 19.04 -14.50 9.89
N ASN A 84 18.89 -14.97 11.13
CA ASN A 84 17.57 -15.21 11.70
C ASN A 84 16.90 -13.85 12.05
N PRO A 85 15.69 -13.55 11.53
CA PRO A 85 15.00 -12.29 11.83
C PRO A 85 14.72 -12.07 13.31
N GLN A 86 14.65 -13.15 14.11
CA GLN A 86 14.44 -13.06 15.55
C GLN A 86 15.56 -12.31 16.28
N VAL A 87 16.77 -12.23 15.73
CA VAL A 87 17.88 -11.46 16.33
C VAL A 87 17.55 -9.96 16.33
N ALA A 88 17.15 -9.41 15.18
CA ALA A 88 16.73 -8.03 15.06
C ALA A 88 15.48 -7.75 15.90
N ILE A 89 14.50 -8.68 15.87
CA ILE A 89 13.25 -8.54 16.62
C ILE A 89 13.50 -8.53 18.14
N SER A 90 14.31 -9.46 18.65
CA SER A 90 14.60 -9.56 20.09
C SER A 90 15.31 -8.30 20.61
N SER A 91 16.23 -7.74 19.83
CA SER A 91 16.91 -6.48 20.16
C SER A 91 15.92 -5.32 20.21
N TYR A 92 15.09 -5.18 19.17
CA TYR A 92 14.05 -4.16 19.11
C TYR A 92 13.06 -4.26 20.28
N LEU A 93 12.52 -5.45 20.55
CA LEU A 93 11.57 -5.67 21.64
C LEU A 93 12.22 -5.39 23.01
N GLY A 94 13.49 -5.74 23.20
CA GLY A 94 14.23 -5.35 24.41
C GLY A 94 14.32 -3.85 24.62
N PHE A 95 14.46 -3.06 23.54
CA PHE A 95 14.41 -1.59 23.64
C PHE A 95 13.01 -1.07 23.97
N ILE A 96 11.96 -1.65 23.39
CA ILE A 96 10.56 -1.33 23.74
C ILE A 96 10.29 -1.61 25.22
N ASP A 97 10.66 -2.80 25.70
CA ASP A 97 10.36 -3.23 27.07
C ASP A 97 11.16 -2.45 28.12
N SER A 98 12.33 -1.91 27.76
CA SER A 98 13.15 -1.05 28.63
C SER A 98 12.80 0.44 28.53
N GLY A 99 11.75 0.81 27.78
CA GLY A 99 11.34 2.21 27.58
C GLY A 99 12.33 3.03 26.74
N ARG A 100 13.29 2.39 26.07
CA ARG A 100 14.28 3.03 25.20
C ARG A 100 13.73 3.24 23.80
N TYR A 101 12.64 4.00 23.69
CA TYR A 101 11.90 4.16 22.44
C TYR A 101 12.72 4.81 21.32
N GLN A 102 13.63 5.73 21.64
CA GLN A 102 14.53 6.31 20.64
C GLN A 102 15.38 5.23 19.94
N VAL A 103 15.95 4.30 20.71
CA VAL A 103 16.80 3.24 20.12
C VAL A 103 15.97 2.21 19.37
N ALA A 104 14.76 1.92 19.88
CA ALA A 104 13.80 1.10 19.15
C ALA A 104 13.42 1.73 17.80
N TRP A 105 13.15 3.04 17.77
CA TRP A 105 12.87 3.82 16.58
C TRP A 105 14.02 3.78 15.57
N ASP A 106 15.25 3.97 16.04
CA ASP A 106 16.44 3.97 15.17
C ASP A 106 16.66 2.60 14.49
N SER A 107 16.23 1.51 15.15
CA SER A 107 16.30 0.14 14.62
C SER A 107 15.21 -0.23 13.61
N LEU A 108 14.20 0.63 13.42
CA LEU A 108 13.17 0.44 12.40
C LEU A 108 13.74 0.59 10.99
N SER A 109 13.07 -0.05 10.03
CA SER A 109 13.32 0.15 8.61
C SER A 109 13.03 1.58 8.18
N GLU A 110 13.70 2.04 7.13
CA GLU A 110 13.43 3.36 6.55
C GLU A 110 11.99 3.46 6.02
N GLU A 111 11.42 2.35 5.54
CA GLU A 111 10.03 2.28 5.11
C GLU A 111 9.03 2.51 6.27
N ALA A 112 9.31 1.95 7.45
CA ALA A 112 8.50 2.23 8.64
C ALA A 112 8.55 3.71 9.03
N LYS A 113 9.75 4.32 8.99
CA LYS A 113 9.95 5.73 9.36
C LYS A 113 9.29 6.71 8.39
N LYS A 114 9.02 6.33 7.13
CA LYS A 114 8.23 7.15 6.18
C LYS A 114 6.75 7.24 6.56
N GLN A 115 6.23 6.19 7.18
CA GLN A 115 4.79 6.06 7.49
C GLN A 115 4.47 6.52 8.92
N LEU A 116 5.47 6.59 9.79
CA LEU A 116 5.33 6.93 11.21
C LEU A 116 6.05 8.24 11.55
N ARG A 117 5.68 8.84 12.69
CA ARG A 117 6.42 9.95 13.28
C ARG A 117 6.89 9.53 14.67
N PHE A 118 8.12 9.89 15.04
CA PHE A 118 8.71 9.48 16.32
C PHE A 118 7.84 9.82 17.55
N PRO A 119 7.28 11.03 17.72
CA PRO A 119 6.43 11.32 18.87
C PRO A 119 5.18 10.44 18.96
N MET A 120 4.60 10.08 17.81
CA MET A 120 3.45 9.18 17.74
C MET A 120 3.86 7.75 18.14
N PHE A 121 5.01 7.29 17.64
CA PHE A 121 5.57 5.99 17.98
C PHE A 121 5.81 5.87 19.49
N GLU A 122 6.53 6.82 20.08
CA GLU A 122 6.83 6.84 21.52
C GLU A 122 5.54 6.82 22.36
N SER A 123 4.63 7.76 22.11
CA SER A 123 3.37 7.85 22.87
C SER A 123 2.50 6.59 22.78
N THR A 124 2.50 5.92 21.61
CA THR A 124 1.72 4.70 21.39
C THR A 124 2.29 3.54 22.19
N TYR A 125 3.60 3.29 22.07
CA TYR A 125 4.24 2.19 22.82
C TYR A 125 4.25 2.44 24.32
N GLU A 126 4.38 3.68 24.78
CA GLU A 126 4.25 4.00 26.19
C GLU A 126 2.84 3.69 26.71
N ALA A 127 1.80 4.14 26.00
CA ALA A 127 0.42 3.91 26.37
C ALA A 127 0.04 2.41 26.36
N GLU A 128 0.59 1.63 25.43
CA GLU A 128 0.39 0.19 25.35
C GLU A 128 1.17 -0.59 26.41
N ARG A 129 2.44 -0.24 26.68
CA ARG A 129 3.31 -1.01 27.58
C ARG A 129 3.09 -0.71 29.05
N ARG A 130 2.81 0.56 29.39
CA ARG A 130 2.65 1.01 30.79
C ARG A 130 1.61 0.19 31.59
N PRO A 131 0.41 -0.12 31.09
CA PRO A 131 -0.58 -0.91 31.85
C PRO A 131 -0.26 -2.41 31.92
N LEU A 132 0.65 -2.93 31.10
CA LEU A 132 0.95 -4.37 31.05
C LEU A 132 1.93 -4.80 32.15
N GLY A 133 2.83 -3.90 32.56
CA GLY A 133 3.91 -4.21 33.49
C GLY A 133 5.10 -4.89 32.80
N GLN A 134 5.95 -5.56 33.57
CA GLN A 134 7.13 -6.23 33.00
C GLN A 134 6.75 -7.47 32.20
N VAL A 135 7.59 -7.81 31.22
CA VAL A 135 7.49 -9.07 30.46
C VAL A 135 8.01 -10.22 31.35
N LEU A 136 7.16 -11.19 31.65
CA LEU A 136 7.53 -12.40 32.38
C LEU A 136 8.10 -13.46 31.44
N THR A 137 7.41 -13.72 30.32
CA THR A 137 7.86 -14.67 29.31
C THR A 137 7.48 -14.18 27.92
N ARG A 138 8.37 -14.37 26.95
CA ARG A 138 8.09 -14.14 25.51
C ARG A 138 8.60 -15.33 24.72
N ARG A 139 7.72 -16.00 23.98
CA ARG A 139 8.08 -17.20 23.19
C ARG A 139 7.57 -17.09 21.74
N PRO A 140 8.41 -17.33 20.72
CA PRO A 140 7.95 -17.37 19.35
C PRO A 140 6.99 -18.54 19.15
N SER A 141 5.82 -18.29 18.56
CA SER A 141 4.80 -19.30 18.28
C SER A 141 4.66 -19.59 16.79
N ALA A 142 4.98 -18.64 15.91
CA ALA A 142 4.90 -18.82 14.46
C ALA A 142 5.90 -17.91 13.73
N VAL A 143 6.37 -18.37 12.58
CA VAL A 143 7.22 -17.60 11.64
C VAL A 143 6.60 -17.73 10.25
N ALA A 144 6.30 -16.61 9.62
CA ALA A 144 5.63 -16.55 8.32
C ALA A 144 6.41 -15.64 7.35
N PRO A 145 7.28 -16.21 6.48
CA PRO A 145 7.92 -15.45 5.41
C PRO A 145 6.93 -15.17 4.27
N THR A 146 6.99 -13.97 3.69
CA THR A 146 6.20 -13.58 2.51
C THR A 146 6.97 -12.66 1.59
N ARG A 147 6.63 -12.67 0.30
CA ARG A 147 7.18 -11.75 -0.70
C ARG A 147 6.33 -10.50 -0.94
N GLN A 148 5.14 -10.48 -0.35
CA GLN A 148 4.17 -9.41 -0.54
C GLN A 148 3.30 -9.26 0.70
N LEU A 149 3.08 -8.02 1.12
CA LEU A 149 2.17 -7.68 2.20
C LEU A 149 0.75 -7.34 1.68
N PRO A 150 -0.28 -7.36 2.54
CA PRO A 150 -1.68 -7.08 2.13
C PRO A 150 -1.88 -5.69 1.48
N ASN A 151 -1.01 -4.73 1.77
CA ASN A 151 -1.00 -3.40 1.16
C ASN A 151 -0.30 -3.36 -0.23
N ASN A 152 -0.01 -4.53 -0.82
CA ASN A 152 0.73 -4.72 -2.07
C ASN A 152 2.22 -4.32 -2.03
N LEU A 153 2.79 -4.01 -0.85
CA LEU A 153 4.23 -3.78 -0.73
C LEU A 153 4.98 -5.08 -1.03
N LYS A 154 5.90 -5.04 -1.99
CA LYS A 154 6.75 -6.16 -2.40
C LYS A 154 8.12 -6.06 -1.73
N GLY A 155 8.73 -7.20 -1.43
CA GLY A 155 10.01 -7.27 -0.72
C GLY A 155 10.19 -8.62 -0.05
N ALA A 156 11.29 -8.82 0.67
CA ALA A 156 11.45 -9.99 1.54
C ALA A 156 10.98 -9.64 2.95
N PHE A 157 9.86 -10.23 3.38
CA PHE A 157 9.28 -9.97 4.69
C PHE A 157 9.21 -11.25 5.51
N THR A 158 9.38 -11.11 6.82
CA THR A 158 9.09 -12.19 7.76
C THR A 158 8.32 -11.65 8.95
N THR A 159 7.14 -12.22 9.21
CA THR A 159 6.37 -11.95 10.42
C THR A 159 6.63 -13.05 11.44
N VAL A 160 7.07 -12.67 12.64
CA VAL A 160 7.19 -13.58 13.79
C VAL A 160 6.11 -13.22 14.79
N THR A 161 5.31 -14.22 15.17
CA THR A 161 4.31 -14.10 16.23
C THR A 161 4.92 -14.60 17.53
N TYR A 162 4.82 -13.81 18.59
CA TYR A 162 5.19 -14.18 19.95
C TYR A 162 3.95 -14.29 20.83
N LYS A 163 3.94 -15.30 21.69
CA LYS A 163 3.09 -15.34 22.88
C LYS A 163 3.86 -14.72 24.03
N THR A 164 3.31 -13.65 24.58
CA THR A 164 3.97 -12.87 25.63
C THR A 164 3.07 -12.75 26.84
N ARG A 165 3.63 -13.07 28.00
CA ARG A 165 2.98 -12.94 29.30
C ARG A 165 3.60 -11.77 30.04
N PHE A 166 2.76 -10.87 30.51
CA PHE A 166 3.15 -9.74 31.35
C PHE A 166 2.76 -9.96 32.82
N GLU A 167 3.33 -9.17 33.73
CA GLU A 167 3.12 -9.25 35.18
C GLU A 167 1.65 -9.25 35.60
N ASN A 168 0.79 -8.50 34.91
CA ASN A 168 -0.62 -8.35 35.25
C ASN A 168 -1.50 -9.55 34.83
N ASN A 169 -0.93 -10.76 34.68
CA ASN A 169 -1.60 -11.98 34.18
C ASN A 169 -2.28 -11.78 32.82
N LEU A 170 -1.64 -11.00 31.97
CA LEU A 170 -2.13 -10.60 30.66
C LEU A 170 -1.32 -11.33 29.60
N ASP A 171 -1.94 -12.30 28.93
CA ASP A 171 -1.37 -12.99 27.77
C ASP A 171 -1.72 -12.23 26.49
N PHE A 172 -0.70 -11.96 25.70
CA PHE A 172 -0.78 -11.16 24.48
C PHE A 172 -0.10 -11.87 23.31
N LEU A 173 -0.58 -11.58 22.11
CA LEU A 173 0.08 -11.93 20.86
C LEU A 173 0.79 -10.68 20.32
N GLU A 174 2.11 -10.76 20.18
CA GLU A 174 2.92 -9.73 19.51
C GLU A 174 3.24 -10.23 18.10
N PHE A 175 2.91 -9.45 17.08
CA PHE A 175 3.27 -9.74 15.69
C PHE A 175 4.32 -8.72 15.28
N VAL A 176 5.52 -9.21 14.95
CA VAL A 176 6.63 -8.35 14.51
C VAL A 176 6.97 -8.73 13.08
N THR A 177 6.71 -7.81 12.16
CA THR A 177 7.06 -7.96 10.75
C THR A 177 8.37 -7.25 10.48
N THR A 178 9.30 -7.97 9.88
CA THR A 178 10.60 -7.47 9.45
C THR A 178 10.66 -7.41 7.93
N THR A 179 11.49 -6.51 7.41
CA THR A 179 11.83 -6.41 5.99
C THR A 179 13.34 -6.51 5.82
N ALA A 180 13.77 -7.03 4.69
CA ALA A 180 15.16 -6.97 4.26
C ALA A 180 15.51 -5.53 3.87
N GLU A 181 16.59 -5.00 4.43
CA GLU A 181 17.14 -3.69 4.12
C GLU A 181 18.67 -3.78 4.21
N HIS A 182 19.37 -3.46 3.13
CA HIS A 182 20.84 -3.58 3.05
C HIS A 182 21.36 -4.97 3.49
N ASP A 183 20.67 -6.04 3.09
CA ASP A 183 20.97 -7.44 3.47
C ASP A 183 20.85 -7.75 4.98
N GLN A 184 20.15 -6.90 5.74
CA GLN A 184 19.85 -7.09 7.15
C GLN A 184 18.36 -7.06 7.43
N TRP A 185 17.94 -7.71 8.52
CA TRP A 185 16.56 -7.61 8.99
C TRP A 185 16.34 -6.29 9.74
N LYS A 186 15.35 -5.53 9.30
CA LYS A 186 14.86 -4.33 9.99
C LYS A 186 13.39 -4.50 10.36
N VAL A 187 12.98 -3.98 11.51
CA VAL A 187 11.57 -4.04 11.93
C VAL A 187 10.76 -3.05 11.09
N LEU A 188 9.68 -3.55 10.50
CA LEU A 188 8.76 -2.78 9.67
C LEU A 188 7.47 -2.45 10.44
N TYR A 189 6.85 -3.47 11.02
CA TYR A 189 5.62 -3.33 11.81
C TYR A 189 5.73 -4.11 13.11
N HIS A 190 5.18 -3.56 14.18
CA HIS A 190 4.98 -4.28 15.43
C HIS A 190 3.59 -3.92 15.96
N ASN A 191 2.80 -4.95 16.23
CA ASN A 191 1.49 -4.81 16.84
C ASN A 191 1.34 -5.83 17.96
N ILE A 192 0.62 -5.44 19.01
CA ILE A 192 0.32 -6.25 20.17
C ILE A 192 -1.19 -6.31 20.37
N VAL A 193 -1.74 -7.50 20.58
CA VAL A 193 -3.19 -7.69 20.80
C VAL A 193 -3.43 -8.68 21.94
N PRO A 194 -4.50 -8.52 22.74
CA PRO A 194 -4.84 -9.50 23.77
C PRO A 194 -4.96 -10.90 23.17
N CYS A 195 -4.36 -11.90 23.82
CA CYS A 195 -4.45 -13.26 23.34
C CYS A 195 -5.86 -13.82 23.61
N PRO A 196 -6.56 -14.36 22.61
CA PRO A 196 -7.85 -14.99 22.83
C PRO A 196 -7.75 -16.18 23.80
N PRO A 197 -8.76 -16.42 24.67
CA PRO A 197 -8.73 -17.53 25.63
C PRO A 197 -8.47 -18.91 25.00
N LEU A 198 -8.96 -19.13 23.77
CA LEU A 198 -8.77 -20.37 23.02
C LEU A 198 -7.31 -20.62 22.59
N MET A 199 -6.47 -19.57 22.53
CA MET A 199 -5.08 -19.64 22.04
C MET A 199 -4.04 -19.59 23.17
N CYS A 200 -4.41 -19.08 24.35
CA CYS A 200 -3.53 -18.92 25.51
C CYS A 200 -4.12 -19.53 26.80
N ALA A 201 -4.97 -20.56 26.68
CA ALA A 201 -5.33 -21.39 27.83
C ALA A 201 -4.05 -21.91 28.54
N PRO A 202 -4.02 -21.93 29.88
CA PRO A 202 -2.83 -22.28 30.67
C PRO A 202 -2.32 -23.70 30.41
#